data_AF-R7V967-F1
#
_entry.id   AF-R7V967-F1
#
_cell.length_a   1.000
_cell.length_b   1.000
_cell.length_c   1.000
_cell.angle_alpha   90.00
_cell.angle_beta   90.00
_cell.angle_gamma   90.00
#
_symmetry.space_group_name_H-M   'P 1'
#
loop_
_entity.id
_entity.type
_entity.pdbx_description
1 polymer ?
#
loop_
_entity_poly.entity_id
_entity_poly.type
_entity_poly.pdbx_seq_one_letter_code
_entity_poly.pdbx_strand_id
1 'polypeptide(L)'
;MNFGRIMHSHDAIGPCDKVSGIEHGSEDIEMLANGVAFITSKLVEHDVNGQPLKGSIYKFDLTNKNSKPELLKIEGENFRAAAFRPHGLSLFQAKNTGKVTIFVANHDKEGEAVEKFEYEEGSSTLKHIESIKSPGEFVYVNDIVAVSENEFYYTNSFYLNIPPLEILAQIPWANVGFYDGKNTSSAASGFVLANGIQRSPDFRTLYVANDGKREVCVYKRENDNSLTLLQSIPTDSMVDNLNYNAETGEIWAAGHPVGTSIFTWLFWDSSRTIPSQVLRFKMNVDHTIRTVYEAYANDGSEVIGSSVALRYKDQVLVGTIASDMHICKVVFLNE
;
A
#
# COMPACT_ATOMS: atom_id res chain seq x y z
N MET A 1 7.85 -20.94 17.52
CA MET A 1 8.33 -22.19 16.88
C MET A 1 7.48 -22.40 15.63
N ASN A 2 8.02 -22.15 14.43
CA ASN A 2 7.30 -22.44 13.18
C ASN A 2 7.61 -23.88 12.77
N PHE A 3 6.71 -24.79 13.08
CA PHE A 3 6.72 -26.15 12.54
C PHE A 3 5.76 -26.21 11.34
N GLY A 4 6.35 -26.24 10.15
CA GLY A 4 5.64 -26.31 8.86
C GLY A 4 5.64 -24.96 8.14
N ARG A 5 6.61 -24.73 7.24
CA ARG A 5 6.52 -23.65 6.24
C ARG A 5 5.44 -24.07 5.25
N ILE A 6 4.47 -23.21 4.96
CA ILE A 6 3.54 -23.43 3.86
C ILE A 6 4.37 -23.36 2.58
N MET A 7 4.29 -24.40 1.74
CA MET A 7 4.90 -24.32 0.42
C MET A 7 4.02 -23.45 -0.46
N HIS A 8 4.47 -22.22 -0.72
CA HIS A 8 3.92 -21.44 -1.82
C HIS A 8 4.19 -22.17 -3.12
N SER A 9 3.24 -22.08 -4.05
CA SER A 9 3.57 -22.38 -5.44
C SER A 9 4.49 -21.28 -5.98
N HIS A 10 5.34 -21.60 -6.95
CA HIS A 10 6.38 -20.68 -7.41
C HIS A 10 6.06 -20.07 -8.75
N ASP A 11 5.87 -18.75 -8.77
CA ASP A 11 6.00 -17.94 -9.97
C ASP A 11 7.43 -17.40 -10.06
N ALA A 12 7.77 -16.78 -11.19
CA ALA A 12 9.05 -16.13 -11.35
C ALA A 12 8.87 -14.77 -12.04
N ILE A 13 9.20 -13.72 -11.29
CA ILE A 13 9.51 -12.40 -11.84
C ILE A 13 11.01 -12.10 -11.65
N GLY A 14 11.59 -11.36 -12.59
CA GLY A 14 13.01 -11.07 -12.67
C GLY A 14 13.52 -11.10 -14.13
N PRO A 15 14.67 -10.50 -14.46
CA PRO A 15 15.48 -9.64 -13.61
C PRO A 15 14.74 -8.37 -13.19
N CYS A 16 15.18 -7.74 -12.10
CA CYS A 16 14.63 -6.49 -11.60
C CYS A 16 15.64 -5.36 -11.82
N ASP A 17 15.20 -4.30 -12.49
CA ASP A 17 16.02 -3.12 -12.74
C ASP A 17 15.59 -1.98 -11.81
N LYS A 18 16.55 -1.26 -11.25
CA LYS A 18 16.26 -0.03 -10.48
C LYS A 18 15.61 1.02 -11.37
N VAL A 19 14.52 1.62 -10.89
CA VAL A 19 13.85 2.72 -11.59
C VAL A 19 14.51 4.04 -11.17
N SER A 20 15.27 4.63 -12.09
CA SER A 20 15.96 5.90 -11.82
C SER A 20 14.97 7.04 -11.54
N GLY A 21 15.25 7.85 -10.52
CA GLY A 21 14.47 9.04 -10.17
C GLY A 21 13.50 8.86 -9.00
N ILE A 22 13.28 7.63 -8.52
CA ILE A 22 12.60 7.37 -7.25
C ILE A 22 13.58 6.71 -6.29
N GLU A 23 14.05 7.53 -5.35
CA GLU A 23 15.00 7.16 -4.30
C GLU A 23 14.37 7.48 -2.95
N HIS A 24 14.79 6.77 -1.91
CA HIS A 24 14.34 6.95 -0.52
C HIS A 24 12.86 6.64 -0.27
N GLY A 25 12.34 5.62 -0.95
CA GLY A 25 11.01 5.07 -0.69
C GLY A 25 10.04 5.27 -1.85
N SER A 26 9.24 4.24 -2.07
CA SER A 26 8.13 4.09 -3.01
C SER A 26 7.09 3.23 -2.31
N GLU A 27 6.61 3.73 -1.17
CA GLU A 27 6.02 2.88 -0.13
C GLU A 27 4.72 2.24 -0.63
N ASP A 28 3.89 3.02 -1.33
CA ASP A 28 2.67 2.53 -1.97
C ASP A 28 2.55 3.01 -3.42
N ILE A 29 1.82 2.22 -4.22
CA ILE A 29 1.62 2.41 -5.65
C ILE A 29 0.20 1.95 -6.04
N GLU A 30 -0.57 2.84 -6.67
CA GLU A 30 -1.77 2.46 -7.41
C GLU A 30 -1.70 2.94 -8.87
N MET A 31 -2.51 2.32 -9.74
CA MET A 31 -2.48 2.58 -11.18
C MET A 31 -3.89 2.74 -11.75
N LEU A 32 -4.05 3.74 -12.62
CA LEU A 32 -5.25 3.91 -13.43
C LEU A 32 -5.32 2.85 -14.53
N ALA A 33 -6.53 2.56 -15.03
CA ALA A 33 -6.71 1.59 -16.11
C ALA A 33 -5.94 1.93 -17.41
N ASN A 34 -5.56 3.20 -17.61
CA ASN A 34 -4.75 3.64 -18.75
C ASN A 34 -3.24 3.34 -18.60
N GLY A 35 -2.79 2.78 -17.47
CA GLY A 35 -1.39 2.41 -17.23
C GLY A 35 -0.54 3.50 -16.56
N VAL A 36 -1.16 4.61 -16.12
CA VAL A 36 -0.47 5.64 -15.32
C VAL A 36 -0.52 5.25 -13.85
N ALA A 37 0.64 4.98 -13.26
CA ALA A 37 0.81 4.70 -11.84
C ALA A 37 1.10 5.98 -11.04
N PHE A 38 0.61 6.05 -9.81
CA PHE A 38 0.92 7.07 -8.80
C PHE A 38 1.66 6.41 -7.65
N ILE A 39 2.68 7.09 -7.14
CA ILE A 39 3.66 6.50 -6.23
C ILE A 39 3.89 7.48 -5.08
N THR A 40 3.60 7.07 -3.86
CA THR A 40 4.00 7.82 -2.65
C THR A 40 5.45 7.54 -2.32
N SER A 41 6.17 8.56 -1.90
CA SER A 41 7.62 8.48 -1.73
C SER A 41 8.09 9.34 -0.57
N LYS A 42 9.19 8.91 0.06
CA LYS A 42 9.84 9.58 1.20
C LYS A 42 8.92 9.69 2.42
N LEU A 43 8.34 8.55 2.81
CA LEU A 43 7.57 8.40 4.05
C LEU A 43 8.44 8.73 5.28
N VAL A 44 9.67 8.18 5.31
CA VAL A 44 10.59 8.41 6.42
C VAL A 44 11.12 9.85 6.43
N GLU A 45 11.28 10.43 7.63
CA GLU A 45 11.68 11.83 7.76
C GLU A 45 13.11 12.11 7.31
N HIS A 46 14.01 11.13 7.41
CA HIS A 46 15.44 11.29 7.12
C HIS A 46 15.97 10.10 6.34
N ASP A 47 16.98 10.33 5.50
CA ASP A 47 17.71 9.27 4.83
C ASP A 47 18.71 8.56 5.79
N VAL A 48 19.43 7.57 5.27
CA VAL A 48 20.47 6.82 6.01
C VAL A 48 21.64 7.68 6.51
N ASN A 49 21.82 8.89 5.95
CA ASN A 49 22.83 9.86 6.36
C ASN A 49 22.26 10.96 7.28
N GLY A 50 20.99 10.84 7.69
CA GLY A 50 20.31 11.83 8.52
C GLY A 50 19.90 13.11 7.79
N GLN A 51 19.90 13.13 6.46
CA GLN A 51 19.41 14.27 5.68
C GLN A 51 17.89 14.30 5.65
N PRO A 52 17.25 15.46 5.89
CA PRO A 52 15.80 15.56 5.91
C PRO A 52 15.22 15.30 4.52
N LEU A 53 14.20 14.46 4.46
CA LEU A 53 13.46 14.14 3.25
C LEU A 53 12.15 14.93 3.19
N LYS A 54 11.69 15.17 1.97
CA LYS A 54 10.39 15.79 1.68
C LYS A 54 9.50 14.79 0.97
N GLY A 55 8.39 14.44 1.61
CA GLY A 55 7.33 13.62 1.05
C GLY A 55 6.90 14.11 -0.34
N SER A 56 6.65 13.17 -1.24
CA SER A 56 6.38 13.46 -2.66
C SER A 56 5.43 12.43 -3.27
N ILE A 57 4.72 12.81 -4.33
CA ILE A 57 3.98 11.89 -5.18
C ILE A 57 4.59 11.96 -6.58
N TYR A 58 4.90 10.80 -7.16
CA TYR A 58 5.31 10.68 -8.56
C TYR A 58 4.17 10.09 -9.39
N LYS A 59 4.14 10.41 -10.68
CA LYS A 59 3.43 9.57 -11.67
C LYS A 59 4.43 8.82 -12.55
N PHE A 60 4.04 7.65 -13.03
CA PHE A 60 4.84 6.86 -13.95
C PHE A 60 3.95 6.21 -15.01
N ASP A 61 4.13 6.60 -16.27
CA ASP A 61 3.41 6.01 -17.41
C ASP A 61 4.09 4.70 -17.85
N LEU A 62 3.46 3.58 -17.53
CA LEU A 62 3.95 2.23 -17.87
C LEU A 62 3.62 1.80 -19.31
N THR A 63 2.84 2.59 -20.05
CA THR A 63 2.55 2.31 -21.46
C THR A 63 3.74 2.64 -22.36
N ASN A 64 4.60 3.56 -21.92
CA ASN A 64 5.77 4.02 -22.65
C ASN A 64 7.07 3.50 -22.02
N LYS A 65 7.77 2.60 -22.73
CA LYS A 65 9.01 1.98 -22.25
C LYS A 65 10.16 2.95 -21.96
N ASN A 66 10.12 4.17 -22.52
CA ASN A 66 11.12 5.21 -22.28
C ASN A 66 10.66 6.25 -21.26
N SER A 67 9.47 6.07 -20.69
CA SER A 67 8.94 6.92 -19.63
C SER A 67 9.84 6.87 -18.40
N LYS A 68 9.86 7.98 -17.66
CA LYS A 68 10.52 8.08 -16.37
C LYS A 68 9.50 8.56 -15.35
N PRO A 69 9.67 8.20 -14.07
CA PRO A 69 8.86 8.78 -13.02
C PRO A 69 8.96 10.30 -13.04
N GLU A 70 7.80 10.95 -12.97
CA GLU A 70 7.67 12.40 -12.99
C GLU A 70 7.15 12.87 -11.63
N LEU A 71 7.90 13.77 -10.98
CA LEU A 71 7.47 14.39 -9.73
C LEU A 71 6.27 15.30 -9.98
N LEU A 72 5.16 15.07 -9.28
CA LEU A 72 3.97 15.90 -9.38
C LEU A 72 4.10 17.16 -8.53
N LYS A 73 3.71 18.30 -9.11
CA LYS A 73 3.51 19.54 -8.36
C LYS A 73 2.19 19.45 -7.60
N ILE A 74 2.16 19.86 -6.34
CA ILE A 74 0.91 19.99 -5.59
C ILE A 74 0.53 21.46 -5.49
N GLU A 75 -0.69 21.79 -5.87
CA GLU A 75 -1.27 23.13 -5.78
C GLU A 75 -2.47 23.13 -4.86
N GLY A 76 -2.49 24.06 -3.90
CA GLY A 76 -3.61 24.28 -2.98
C GLY A 76 -3.22 25.28 -1.90
N GLU A 77 -4.04 26.30 -1.69
CA GLU A 77 -3.70 27.42 -0.81
C GLU A 77 -3.51 26.98 0.65
N ASN A 78 -4.26 25.98 1.08
CA ASN A 78 -4.24 25.47 2.45
C ASN A 78 -3.37 24.21 2.62
N PHE A 79 -2.72 23.74 1.54
CA PHE A 79 -1.92 22.53 1.60
C PHE A 79 -0.56 22.79 2.24
N ARG A 80 -0.23 22.04 3.29
CA ARG A 80 1.01 22.19 4.05
C ARG A 80 2.14 21.36 3.45
N ALA A 81 2.65 21.79 2.30
CA ALA A 81 3.67 21.05 1.55
C ALA A 81 4.96 20.71 2.34
N ALA A 82 5.29 21.48 3.38
CA ALA A 82 6.44 21.22 4.25
C ALA A 82 6.20 20.06 5.24
N ALA A 83 4.94 19.84 5.63
CA ALA A 83 4.52 18.80 6.57
C ALA A 83 4.05 17.51 5.88
N PHE A 84 4.09 17.48 4.55
CA PHE A 84 3.60 16.34 3.77
C PHE A 84 4.53 15.12 3.93
N ARG A 85 3.94 14.02 4.38
CA ARG A 85 4.53 12.70 4.63
C ARG A 85 3.56 11.64 4.12
N PRO A 86 3.51 11.43 2.79
CA PRO A 86 2.57 10.51 2.19
C PRO A 86 2.93 9.06 2.53
N HIS A 87 1.90 8.27 2.83
CA HIS A 87 1.97 6.83 3.13
C HIS A 87 1.16 6.06 2.07
N GLY A 88 0.14 5.29 2.44
CA GLY A 88 -0.75 4.62 1.48
C GLY A 88 -1.60 5.59 0.65
N LEU A 89 -2.01 5.15 -0.55
CA LEU A 89 -2.76 5.94 -1.51
C LEU A 89 -3.88 5.15 -2.18
N SER A 90 -4.96 5.84 -2.56
CA SER A 90 -6.02 5.22 -3.34
C SER A 90 -6.59 6.11 -4.43
N LEU A 91 -6.89 5.50 -5.57
CA LEU A 91 -7.46 6.15 -6.75
C LEU A 91 -8.96 5.84 -6.87
N PHE A 92 -9.73 6.89 -7.15
CA PHE A 92 -11.11 6.76 -7.57
C PHE A 92 -11.34 7.48 -8.89
N GLN A 93 -11.74 6.75 -9.93
CA GLN A 93 -12.11 7.33 -11.22
C GLN A 93 -13.63 7.28 -11.42
N ALA A 94 -14.26 8.45 -11.47
CA ALA A 94 -15.69 8.56 -11.67
C ALA A 94 -16.08 8.14 -13.10
N LYS A 95 -16.86 7.06 -13.26
CA LYS A 95 -17.21 6.49 -14.57
C LYS A 95 -17.93 7.45 -15.52
N ASN A 96 -18.69 8.40 -14.98
CA ASN A 96 -19.49 9.34 -15.75
C ASN A 96 -18.70 10.57 -16.24
N THR A 97 -17.69 11.01 -15.50
CA THR A 97 -16.93 12.24 -15.82
C THR A 97 -15.48 11.95 -16.20
N GLY A 98 -14.96 10.76 -15.90
CA GLY A 98 -13.54 10.42 -16.03
C GLY A 98 -12.65 11.08 -14.96
N LYS A 99 -13.22 11.89 -14.06
CA LYS A 99 -12.51 12.61 -13.01
C LYS A 99 -11.76 11.62 -12.11
N VAL A 100 -10.47 11.90 -11.88
CA VAL A 100 -9.61 11.11 -11.01
C VAL A 100 -9.45 11.85 -9.68
N THR A 101 -9.89 11.20 -8.61
CA THR A 101 -9.65 11.60 -7.23
C THR A 101 -8.56 10.70 -6.65
N ILE A 102 -7.60 11.30 -5.95
CA ILE A 102 -6.53 10.59 -5.27
C ILE A 102 -6.64 10.90 -3.78
N PHE A 103 -6.70 9.86 -2.95
CA PHE A 103 -6.63 9.95 -1.51
C PHE A 103 -5.25 9.48 -1.06
N VAL A 104 -4.65 10.18 -0.10
CA VAL A 104 -3.31 9.85 0.39
C VAL A 104 -3.27 9.98 1.91
N ALA A 105 -2.88 8.91 2.61
CA ALA A 105 -2.57 8.97 4.04
C ALA A 105 -1.40 9.93 4.26
N ASN A 106 -1.53 10.81 5.26
CA ASN A 106 -0.52 11.82 5.53
C ASN A 106 -0.23 11.93 7.03
N HIS A 107 1.04 11.80 7.39
CA HIS A 107 1.53 11.93 8.76
C HIS A 107 2.08 13.34 9.01
N ASP A 108 1.22 14.27 9.39
CA ASP A 108 1.64 15.58 9.87
C ASP A 108 2.01 15.52 11.36
N LYS A 109 2.97 16.33 11.79
CA LYS A 109 3.28 16.52 13.22
C LYS A 109 2.10 17.07 14.01
N GLU A 110 1.14 17.70 13.33
CA GLU A 110 -0.13 18.15 13.92
C GLU A 110 -1.23 17.08 13.94
N GLY A 111 -0.95 15.89 13.41
CA GLY A 111 -1.84 14.73 13.45
C GLY A 111 -2.11 14.13 12.07
N GLU A 112 -2.71 12.93 12.10
CA GLU A 112 -3.08 12.16 10.92
C GLU A 112 -4.13 12.89 10.07
N ALA A 113 -3.98 12.78 8.75
CA ALA A 113 -4.97 13.25 7.78
C ALA A 113 -5.01 12.31 6.57
N VAL A 114 -6.12 12.37 5.84
CA VAL A 114 -6.20 11.88 4.46
C VAL A 114 -6.29 13.09 3.54
N GLU A 115 -5.28 13.28 2.70
CA GLU A 115 -5.23 14.36 1.73
C GLU A 115 -5.97 13.95 0.46
N LYS A 116 -6.95 14.76 0.06
CA LYS A 116 -7.74 14.55 -1.15
C LYS A 116 -7.23 15.46 -2.26
N PHE A 117 -6.88 14.86 -3.40
CA PHE A 117 -6.44 15.56 -4.60
C PHE A 117 -7.34 15.25 -5.79
N GLU A 118 -7.40 16.20 -6.73
CA GLU A 118 -7.90 16.00 -8.08
C GLU A 118 -6.73 15.94 -9.06
N TYR A 119 -6.79 14.98 -9.97
CA TYR A 119 -5.85 14.82 -11.08
C TYR A 119 -6.58 15.00 -12.41
N GLU A 120 -6.02 15.86 -13.26
CA GLU A 120 -6.41 16.00 -14.66
C GLU A 120 -5.46 15.18 -15.53
N GLU A 121 -6.01 14.36 -16.43
CA GLU A 121 -5.21 13.47 -17.26
C GLU A 121 -4.18 14.22 -18.10
N GLY A 122 -2.92 13.81 -18.02
CA GLY A 122 -1.79 14.45 -18.71
C GLY A 122 -1.16 15.59 -17.91
N SER A 123 -1.80 16.07 -16.84
CA SER A 123 -1.26 17.14 -15.99
C SER A 123 -0.02 16.69 -15.20
N SER A 124 0.89 17.62 -14.95
CA SER A 124 2.02 17.47 -14.02
C SER A 124 1.69 17.98 -12.61
N THR A 125 0.42 18.30 -12.37
CA THR A 125 -0.07 18.94 -11.15
C THR A 125 -1.22 18.15 -10.53
N LEU A 126 -1.16 17.99 -9.21
CA LEU A 126 -2.26 17.58 -8.35
C LEU A 126 -2.87 18.82 -7.70
N LYS A 127 -4.18 18.98 -7.85
CA LYS A 127 -4.92 20.03 -7.15
C LYS A 127 -5.39 19.48 -5.81
N HIS A 128 -4.86 19.99 -4.71
CA HIS A 128 -5.34 19.69 -3.37
C HIS A 128 -6.73 20.27 -3.18
N ILE A 129 -7.64 19.44 -2.67
CA ILE A 129 -9.04 19.78 -2.45
C ILE A 129 -9.33 19.94 -0.96
N GLU A 130 -8.87 18.98 -0.16
CA GLU A 130 -9.21 18.90 1.25
C GLU A 130 -8.19 18.08 2.04
N SER A 131 -7.93 18.50 3.27
CA SER A 131 -7.26 17.69 4.29
C SER A 131 -8.31 17.13 5.24
N ILE A 132 -8.67 15.86 5.06
CA ILE A 132 -9.71 15.19 5.85
C ILE A 132 -9.07 14.76 7.17
N LYS A 133 -9.62 15.24 8.29
CA LYS A 133 -9.14 14.93 9.64
C LYS A 133 -10.27 14.32 10.46
N SER A 134 -9.95 13.31 11.25
CA SER A 134 -10.89 12.71 12.19
C SER A 134 -10.21 12.45 13.54
N PRO A 135 -10.04 13.48 14.39
CA PRO A 135 -9.36 13.35 15.67
C PRO A 135 -9.95 12.23 16.54
N GLY A 136 -9.10 11.34 17.03
CA GLY A 136 -9.48 10.18 17.84
C GLY A 136 -9.82 8.92 17.03
N GLU A 137 -10.12 9.05 15.74
CA GLU A 137 -10.49 7.94 14.85
C GLU A 137 -9.38 7.64 13.84
N PHE A 138 -8.67 8.68 13.38
CA PHE A 138 -7.38 8.55 12.69
C PHE A 138 -6.28 8.55 13.74
N VAL A 139 -5.66 7.38 13.94
CA VAL A 139 -4.62 7.16 14.95
C VAL A 139 -3.25 7.05 14.31
N TYR A 140 -3.12 6.16 13.33
CA TYR A 140 -1.95 6.01 12.48
C TYR A 140 -2.43 5.39 11.17
N VAL A 141 -2.90 6.24 10.27
CA VAL A 141 -3.55 5.79 9.03
C VAL A 141 -2.46 5.27 8.11
N ASN A 142 -2.47 3.95 7.87
CA ASN A 142 -1.46 3.30 7.05
C ASN A 142 -1.84 3.34 5.58
N ASP A 143 -3.00 2.76 5.25
CA ASP A 143 -3.50 2.70 3.88
C ASP A 143 -5.00 3.00 3.79
N ILE A 144 -5.47 3.32 2.59
CA ILE A 144 -6.83 3.71 2.26
C ILE A 144 -7.32 2.92 1.04
N VAL A 145 -8.62 2.64 0.98
CA VAL A 145 -9.25 2.24 -0.28
C VAL A 145 -10.52 3.03 -0.56
N ALA A 146 -10.49 3.80 -1.65
CA ALA A 146 -11.60 4.65 -2.04
C ALA A 146 -12.76 3.82 -2.62
N VAL A 147 -13.98 4.03 -2.12
CA VAL A 147 -15.20 3.38 -2.64
C VAL A 147 -16.15 4.33 -3.36
N SER A 148 -15.94 5.64 -3.20
CA SER A 148 -16.58 6.68 -4.00
C SER A 148 -15.68 7.91 -4.09
N GLU A 149 -16.19 9.02 -4.64
CA GLU A 149 -15.46 10.30 -4.70
C GLU A 149 -15.25 10.94 -3.32
N ASN A 150 -16.00 10.52 -2.30
CA ASN A 150 -15.95 11.08 -0.95
C ASN A 150 -15.87 10.03 0.16
N GLU A 151 -16.02 8.75 -0.15
CA GLU A 151 -16.05 7.68 0.85
C GLU A 151 -14.88 6.73 0.65
N PHE A 152 -14.30 6.28 1.76
CA PHE A 152 -13.18 5.36 1.75
C PHE A 152 -13.13 4.54 3.04
N TYR A 153 -12.50 3.38 2.94
CA TYR A 153 -12.03 2.64 4.11
C TYR A 153 -10.59 2.99 4.38
N TYR A 154 -10.15 2.85 5.63
CA TYR A 154 -8.77 3.11 6.02
C TYR A 154 -8.33 2.11 7.09
N THR A 155 -7.04 1.83 7.16
CA THR A 155 -6.43 1.02 8.22
C THR A 155 -5.71 1.90 9.21
N ASN A 156 -5.92 1.64 10.50
CA ASN A 156 -5.03 2.15 11.54
C ASN A 156 -4.10 1.01 11.97
N SER A 157 -2.78 1.16 11.83
CA SER A 157 -1.84 0.12 12.29
C SER A 157 -1.74 0.01 13.81
N PHE A 158 -2.11 1.08 14.52
CA PHE A 158 -1.95 1.22 15.96
C PHE A 158 -3.22 1.75 16.61
N TYR A 159 -3.40 1.49 17.90
CA TYR A 159 -4.50 2.02 18.71
C TYR A 159 -4.01 3.03 19.74
N LEU A 160 -2.94 2.71 20.47
CA LEU A 160 -2.30 3.64 21.42
C LEU A 160 -1.30 4.58 20.73
N ASN A 161 -0.89 4.25 19.50
CA ASN A 161 0.19 4.90 18.77
C ASN A 161 1.49 4.91 19.59
N ILE A 162 1.83 3.74 20.16
CA ILE A 162 3.11 3.50 20.82
C ILE A 162 3.77 2.30 20.10
N PRO A 163 4.33 2.52 18.89
CA PRO A 163 4.66 1.42 17.98
C PRO A 163 5.53 0.33 18.60
N PRO A 164 6.64 0.62 19.32
CA PRO A 164 7.47 -0.44 19.90
C PRO A 164 6.71 -1.34 20.89
N LEU A 165 5.77 -0.79 21.67
CA LEU A 165 4.96 -1.55 22.62
C LEU A 165 3.96 -2.43 21.90
N GLU A 166 3.20 -1.87 20.95
CA GLU A 166 2.15 -2.59 20.22
C GLU A 166 2.74 -3.66 19.31
N ILE A 167 3.88 -3.38 18.65
CA ILE A 167 4.65 -4.36 17.87
C ILE A 167 5.15 -5.50 18.77
N LEU A 168 5.75 -5.21 19.93
CA LEU A 168 6.28 -6.26 20.80
C LEU A 168 5.16 -7.11 21.44
N ALA A 169 4.07 -6.47 21.83
CA ALA A 169 2.96 -7.12 22.51
C ALA A 169 2.04 -7.91 21.57
N GLN A 170 2.07 -7.63 20.26
CA GLN A 170 1.26 -8.30 19.24
C GLN A 170 -0.24 -8.31 19.58
N ILE A 171 -0.71 -7.23 20.24
CA ILE A 171 -2.08 -7.13 20.71
C ILE A 171 -2.97 -6.73 19.52
N PRO A 172 -4.11 -7.41 19.28
CA PRO A 172 -4.94 -7.17 18.11
C PRO A 172 -5.85 -5.93 18.27
N TRP A 173 -5.27 -4.77 18.53
CA TRP A 173 -6.00 -3.51 18.71
C TRP A 173 -6.15 -2.67 17.45
N ALA A 174 -5.39 -2.96 16.39
CA ALA A 174 -5.51 -2.30 15.10
C ALA A 174 -6.90 -2.56 14.49
N ASN A 175 -7.34 -1.63 13.64
CA ASN A 175 -8.69 -1.65 13.09
C ASN A 175 -8.75 -1.13 11.65
N VAL A 176 -9.87 -1.44 11.00
CA VAL A 176 -10.31 -0.83 9.75
C VAL A 176 -11.46 0.13 10.10
N GLY A 177 -11.35 1.37 9.66
CA GLY A 177 -12.43 2.35 9.74
C GLY A 177 -13.04 2.65 8.37
N PHE A 178 -14.17 3.33 8.38
CA PHE A 178 -14.89 3.82 7.20
C PHE A 178 -15.21 5.30 7.37
N TYR A 179 -14.91 6.10 6.36
CA TYR A 179 -15.29 7.51 6.26
C TYR A 179 -16.43 7.67 5.24
N ASP A 180 -17.54 8.24 5.69
CA ASP A 180 -18.78 8.36 4.89
C ASP A 180 -18.87 9.67 4.06
N GLY A 181 -17.77 10.42 3.96
CA GLY A 181 -17.76 11.78 3.40
C GLY A 181 -17.99 12.87 4.43
N LYS A 182 -18.25 12.52 5.69
CA LYS A 182 -18.44 13.48 6.78
C LYS A 182 -17.92 12.98 8.13
N ASN A 183 -18.26 11.76 8.52
CA ASN A 183 -17.89 11.14 9.78
C ASN A 183 -17.15 9.83 9.53
N THR A 184 -16.46 9.36 10.57
CA THR A 184 -15.80 8.07 10.60
C THR A 184 -16.56 7.09 11.50
N SER A 185 -16.40 5.80 11.22
CA SER A 185 -16.95 4.72 12.01
C SER A 185 -16.04 3.49 11.93
N SER A 186 -16.09 2.62 12.95
CA SER A 186 -15.37 1.34 12.92
C SER A 186 -16.04 0.35 11.97
N ALA A 187 -15.26 -0.24 11.06
CA ALA A 187 -15.75 -1.20 10.07
C ALA A 187 -15.35 -2.65 10.40
N ALA A 188 -14.14 -2.85 10.93
CA ALA A 188 -13.67 -4.12 11.51
C ALA A 188 -12.55 -3.86 12.52
N SER A 189 -12.35 -4.81 13.45
CA SER A 189 -11.28 -4.75 14.46
C SER A 189 -10.63 -6.12 14.66
N GLY A 190 -9.60 -6.20 15.50
CA GLY A 190 -8.93 -7.47 15.82
C GLY A 190 -7.69 -7.74 14.96
N PHE A 191 -7.13 -6.71 14.33
CA PHE A 191 -5.90 -6.77 13.55
C PHE A 191 -4.68 -6.52 14.44
N VAL A 192 -3.55 -7.09 14.06
CA VAL A 192 -2.23 -6.77 14.61
C VAL A 192 -1.48 -6.07 13.48
N LEU A 193 -1.27 -4.76 13.60
CA LEU A 193 -0.69 -3.93 12.54
C LEU A 193 -1.51 -4.02 11.24
N ALA A 194 -2.76 -3.53 11.25
CA ALA A 194 -3.52 -3.39 10.01
C ALA A 194 -2.74 -2.50 9.04
N ASN A 195 -2.57 -2.98 7.80
CA ASN A 195 -1.65 -2.39 6.84
C ASN A 195 -2.40 -2.14 5.51
N GLY A 196 -1.91 -2.65 4.38
CA GLY A 196 -2.54 -2.50 3.07
C GLY A 196 -4.01 -2.89 3.02
N ILE A 197 -4.80 -2.13 2.27
CA ILE A 197 -6.22 -2.39 2.06
C ILE A 197 -6.62 -2.21 0.59
N GLN A 198 -7.32 -3.21 0.04
CA GLN A 198 -7.83 -3.16 -1.33
C GLN A 198 -9.26 -3.67 -1.42
N ARG A 199 -9.84 -3.52 -2.62
CA ARG A 199 -11.20 -3.98 -2.89
C ARG A 199 -11.35 -4.60 -4.26
N SER A 200 -12.40 -5.38 -4.37
CA SER A 200 -12.93 -5.86 -5.65
C SER A 200 -13.54 -4.71 -6.49
N PRO A 201 -13.62 -4.86 -7.83
CA PRO A 201 -14.14 -3.84 -8.73
C PRO A 201 -15.62 -3.51 -8.54
N ASP A 202 -16.40 -4.45 -7.98
CA ASP A 202 -17.81 -4.27 -7.65
C ASP A 202 -18.03 -3.64 -6.26
N PHE A 203 -16.94 -3.34 -5.54
CA PHE A 203 -16.92 -2.74 -4.21
C PHE A 203 -17.57 -3.60 -3.10
N ARG A 204 -17.82 -4.89 -3.33
CA ARG A 204 -18.51 -5.78 -2.37
C ARG A 204 -17.57 -6.56 -1.47
N THR A 205 -16.33 -6.75 -1.89
CA THR A 205 -15.30 -7.48 -1.17
C THR A 205 -14.11 -6.59 -0.90
N LEU A 206 -13.61 -6.60 0.34
CA LEU A 206 -12.39 -5.93 0.77
C LEU A 206 -11.32 -6.95 1.17
N TYR A 207 -10.07 -6.54 1.01
CA TYR A 207 -8.87 -7.32 1.34
C TYR A 207 -8.03 -6.47 2.27
N VAL A 208 -7.64 -7.02 3.41
CA VAL A 208 -6.87 -6.28 4.43
C VAL A 208 -5.67 -7.12 4.81
N ALA A 209 -4.48 -6.54 4.71
CA ALA A 209 -3.27 -7.12 5.23
C ALA A 209 -3.26 -7.00 6.77
N ASN A 210 -3.16 -8.14 7.44
CA ASN A 210 -3.01 -8.24 8.88
C ASN A 210 -1.56 -8.61 9.18
N ASP A 211 -0.69 -7.62 9.02
CA ASP A 211 0.75 -7.75 8.92
C ASP A 211 1.36 -8.58 10.07
N GLY A 212 1.01 -8.23 11.31
CA GLY A 212 1.51 -8.93 12.51
C GLY A 212 1.05 -10.39 12.62
N LYS A 213 -0.11 -10.74 12.06
CA LYS A 213 -0.58 -12.14 11.99
C LYS A 213 -0.13 -12.87 10.73
N ARG A 214 0.56 -12.19 9.80
CA ARG A 214 1.06 -12.74 8.54
C ARG A 214 -0.03 -13.36 7.68
N GLU A 215 -1.17 -12.68 7.60
CA GLU A 215 -2.34 -13.13 6.87
C GLU A 215 -2.98 -12.00 6.06
N VAL A 216 -3.66 -12.36 4.98
CA VAL A 216 -4.58 -11.46 4.28
C VAL A 216 -6.01 -11.89 4.59
N CYS A 217 -6.79 -10.96 5.12
CA CYS A 217 -8.19 -11.17 5.46
C CYS A 217 -9.09 -10.69 4.32
N VAL A 218 -10.07 -11.52 3.94
CA VAL A 218 -11.10 -11.20 2.95
C VAL A 218 -12.40 -10.88 3.69
N TYR A 219 -12.99 -9.74 3.39
CA TYR A 219 -14.21 -9.25 4.02
C TYR A 219 -15.32 -9.02 3.01
N LYS A 220 -16.55 -9.36 3.40
CA LYS A 220 -17.77 -8.89 2.75
C LYS A 220 -18.13 -7.52 3.28
N ARG A 221 -18.36 -6.56 2.39
CA ARG A 221 -18.97 -5.27 2.70
C ARG A 221 -20.46 -5.44 2.91
N GLU A 222 -20.94 -5.06 4.09
CA GLU A 222 -22.36 -5.02 4.40
C GLU A 222 -23.00 -3.70 3.97
N ASN A 223 -24.34 -3.65 3.97
CA ASN A 223 -25.09 -2.47 3.53
C ASN A 223 -24.84 -1.22 4.40
N ASP A 224 -24.46 -1.42 5.67
CA ASP A 224 -24.10 -0.35 6.61
C ASP A 224 -22.60 -0.02 6.59
N ASN A 225 -21.86 -0.55 5.61
CA ASN A 225 -20.41 -0.43 5.44
C ASN A 225 -19.56 -1.15 6.49
N SER A 226 -20.16 -1.88 7.44
CA SER A 226 -19.40 -2.81 8.28
C SER A 226 -18.83 -3.98 7.46
N LEU A 227 -17.82 -4.65 8.00
CA LEU A 227 -17.11 -5.73 7.31
C LEU A 227 -17.28 -7.07 8.03
N THR A 228 -17.84 -8.05 7.32
CA THR A 228 -17.95 -9.44 7.78
C THR A 228 -16.79 -10.27 7.24
N LEU A 229 -15.98 -10.86 8.12
CA LEU A 229 -14.87 -11.73 7.71
C LEU A 229 -15.40 -12.96 6.95
N LEU A 230 -14.90 -13.17 5.73
CA LEU A 230 -15.19 -14.35 4.91
C LEU A 230 -14.07 -15.39 5.01
N GLN A 231 -12.83 -14.93 5.00
CA GLN A 231 -11.64 -15.78 4.89
C GLN A 231 -10.45 -15.09 5.54
N SER A 232 -9.56 -15.87 6.14
CA SER A 232 -8.19 -15.44 6.44
C SER A 232 -7.23 -16.40 5.77
N ILE A 233 -6.25 -15.86 5.04
CA ILE A 233 -5.23 -16.63 4.34
C ILE A 233 -3.85 -16.35 4.94
N PRO A 234 -3.19 -17.35 5.55
CA PRO A 234 -1.81 -17.20 5.97
C PRO A 234 -0.88 -17.06 4.76
N THR A 235 0.15 -16.23 4.91
CA THR A 235 1.09 -15.87 3.84
C THR A 235 2.54 -16.14 4.19
N ASP A 236 2.82 -16.58 5.42
CA ASP A 236 4.16 -16.75 5.99
C ASP A 236 5.07 -15.51 5.92
N SER A 237 4.49 -14.37 5.58
CA SER A 237 5.15 -13.07 5.40
C SER A 237 4.40 -11.99 6.17
N MET A 238 5.12 -10.99 6.62
CA MET A 238 4.54 -9.75 7.11
C MET A 238 4.09 -8.94 5.90
N VAL A 239 2.88 -9.21 5.41
CA VAL A 239 2.31 -8.61 4.19
C VAL A 239 1.97 -7.16 4.46
N ASP A 240 2.45 -6.31 3.55
CA ASP A 240 2.39 -4.86 3.62
C ASP A 240 1.26 -4.40 2.68
N ASN A 241 1.54 -3.66 1.61
CA ASN A 241 0.51 -3.16 0.69
C ASN A 241 0.00 -4.20 -0.31
N LEU A 242 -1.29 -4.08 -0.63
CA LEU A 242 -2.03 -4.91 -1.59
C LEU A 242 -2.35 -4.08 -2.83
N ASN A 243 -2.34 -4.71 -4.01
CA ASN A 243 -2.75 -4.06 -5.26
C ASN A 243 -3.65 -5.00 -6.08
N TYR A 244 -4.88 -4.57 -6.36
CA TYR A 244 -5.80 -5.34 -7.18
C TYR A 244 -5.56 -5.10 -8.68
N ASN A 245 -5.25 -6.15 -9.42
CA ASN A 245 -5.11 -6.08 -10.87
C ASN A 245 -6.48 -6.27 -11.54
N ALA A 246 -7.06 -5.20 -12.08
CA ALA A 246 -8.37 -5.24 -12.73
C ALA A 246 -8.42 -6.05 -14.04
N GLU A 247 -7.28 -6.29 -14.68
CA GLU A 247 -7.20 -7.07 -15.93
C GLU A 247 -7.26 -8.59 -15.64
N THR A 248 -6.55 -9.05 -14.61
CA THR A 248 -6.51 -10.48 -14.25
C THR A 248 -7.45 -10.87 -13.12
N GLY A 249 -7.93 -9.89 -12.36
CA GLY A 249 -8.74 -10.09 -11.17
C GLY A 249 -7.96 -10.63 -9.97
N GLU A 250 -6.62 -10.55 -10.01
CA GLU A 250 -5.71 -11.04 -8.96
C GLU A 250 -5.25 -9.92 -8.03
N ILE A 251 -4.72 -10.29 -6.87
CA ILE A 251 -4.02 -9.34 -5.99
C ILE A 251 -2.53 -9.61 -6.04
N TRP A 252 -1.76 -8.53 -6.14
CA TRP A 252 -0.32 -8.54 -5.94
C TRP A 252 -0.02 -7.84 -4.64
N ALA A 253 0.91 -8.38 -3.86
CA ALA A 253 1.33 -7.78 -2.61
C ALA A 253 2.83 -7.91 -2.45
N ALA A 254 3.42 -7.06 -1.61
CA ALA A 254 4.75 -7.29 -1.12
C ALA A 254 4.75 -7.39 0.41
N GLY A 255 5.87 -7.80 0.97
CA GLY A 255 6.00 -7.89 2.41
C GLY A 255 7.38 -8.33 2.87
N HIS A 256 7.46 -8.56 4.18
CA HIS A 256 8.69 -8.80 4.91
C HIS A 256 8.74 -10.26 5.39
N PRO A 257 9.42 -11.17 4.68
CA PRO A 257 9.42 -12.59 5.04
C PRO A 257 10.15 -12.86 6.37
N VAL A 258 10.94 -11.90 6.85
CA VAL A 258 11.62 -11.93 8.15
C VAL A 258 11.22 -10.71 8.98
N GLY A 259 10.09 -10.80 9.70
CA GLY A 259 9.56 -9.68 10.48
C GLY A 259 10.53 -9.01 11.45
N THR A 260 11.46 -9.76 12.06
CA THR A 260 12.44 -9.16 12.97
C THR A 260 13.46 -8.27 12.25
N SER A 261 13.75 -8.52 10.97
CA SER A 261 14.70 -7.69 10.23
C SER A 261 14.10 -6.32 9.90
N ILE A 262 12.82 -6.23 9.53
CA ILE A 262 12.17 -4.94 9.24
C ILE A 262 12.11 -4.06 10.49
N PHE A 263 11.74 -4.60 11.66
CA PHE A 263 11.74 -3.82 12.90
C PHE A 263 13.15 -3.41 13.35
N THR A 264 14.15 -4.29 13.18
CA THR A 264 15.55 -3.92 13.44
C THR A 264 15.98 -2.76 12.55
N TRP A 265 15.60 -2.81 11.27
CA TRP A 265 15.93 -1.80 10.29
C TRP A 265 15.24 -0.45 10.57
N LEU A 266 13.95 -0.47 10.91
CA LEU A 266 13.16 0.74 11.21
C LEU A 266 13.63 1.48 12.48
N PHE A 267 13.93 0.75 13.55
CA PHE A 267 14.14 1.38 14.87
C PHE A 267 15.60 1.41 15.33
N TRP A 268 16.51 0.65 14.70
CA TRP A 268 17.90 0.55 15.17
C TRP A 268 18.97 0.80 14.10
N ASP A 269 18.86 0.18 12.92
CA ASP A 269 19.95 0.22 11.92
C ASP A 269 19.43 0.14 10.48
N SER A 270 19.09 1.30 9.92
CA SER A 270 18.63 1.44 8.54
C SER A 270 19.74 1.30 7.49
N SER A 271 21.00 1.12 7.92
CA SER A 271 22.14 0.88 7.01
C SER A 271 22.22 -0.58 6.51
N ARG A 272 21.47 -1.49 7.14
CA ARG A 272 21.42 -2.91 6.78
C ARG A 272 20.51 -3.16 5.58
N THR A 273 20.81 -4.21 4.83
CA THR A 273 19.85 -4.80 3.89
C THR A 273 18.88 -5.72 4.64
N ILE A 274 17.64 -5.77 4.17
CA ILE A 274 16.61 -6.67 4.68
C ILE A 274 15.92 -7.40 3.53
N PRO A 275 15.44 -8.65 3.74
CA PRO A 275 14.79 -9.43 2.70
C PRO A 275 13.52 -8.77 2.15
N SER A 276 13.18 -9.11 0.91
CA SER A 276 11.97 -8.68 0.22
C SER A 276 11.23 -9.89 -0.32
N GLN A 277 9.90 -9.78 -0.46
CA GLN A 277 9.07 -10.81 -1.05
C GLN A 277 7.88 -10.20 -1.80
N VAL A 278 7.51 -10.80 -2.93
CA VAL A 278 6.29 -10.50 -3.68
C VAL A 278 5.39 -11.73 -3.72
N LEU A 279 4.13 -11.54 -3.37
CA LEU A 279 3.10 -12.57 -3.38
C LEU A 279 2.03 -12.24 -4.42
N ARG A 280 1.56 -13.26 -5.14
CA ARG A 280 0.41 -13.18 -6.04
C ARG A 280 -0.73 -14.05 -5.53
N PHE A 281 -1.90 -13.47 -5.39
CA PHE A 281 -3.11 -14.13 -4.92
C PHE A 281 -4.06 -14.33 -6.09
N LYS A 282 -4.31 -15.60 -6.41
CA LYS A 282 -5.39 -15.96 -7.34
C LYS A 282 -6.71 -15.97 -6.62
N MET A 283 -7.74 -15.50 -7.31
CA MET A 283 -9.08 -15.35 -6.76
C MET A 283 -10.02 -16.40 -7.33
N ASN A 284 -11.01 -16.79 -6.53
CA ASN A 284 -12.20 -17.49 -7.00
C ASN A 284 -13.16 -16.49 -7.68
N VAL A 285 -14.18 -17.02 -8.34
CA VAL A 285 -15.24 -16.21 -9.00
C VAL A 285 -16.00 -15.33 -8.00
N ASP A 286 -16.08 -15.75 -6.74
CA ASP A 286 -16.74 -15.01 -5.65
C ASP A 286 -15.81 -14.01 -4.94
N HIS A 287 -14.64 -13.72 -5.54
CA HIS A 287 -13.64 -12.79 -5.01
C HIS A 287 -12.94 -13.24 -3.71
N THR A 288 -13.12 -14.49 -3.26
CA THR A 288 -12.28 -15.11 -2.21
C THR A 288 -10.93 -15.55 -2.77
N ILE A 289 -9.93 -15.75 -1.92
CA ILE A 289 -8.58 -16.18 -2.34
C ILE A 289 -8.58 -17.69 -2.53
N ARG A 290 -8.12 -18.13 -3.72
CA ARG A 290 -7.97 -19.54 -4.09
C ARG A 290 -6.58 -20.08 -3.77
N THR A 291 -5.52 -19.36 -4.14
CA THR A 291 -4.13 -19.83 -4.04
C THR A 291 -3.18 -18.65 -3.95
N VAL A 292 -2.10 -18.81 -3.18
CA VAL A 292 -1.02 -17.83 -3.04
C VAL A 292 0.25 -18.38 -3.67
N TYR A 293 0.86 -17.57 -4.54
CA TYR A 293 2.13 -17.85 -5.18
C TYR A 293 3.20 -16.89 -4.65
N GLU A 294 4.39 -17.42 -4.38
CA GLU A 294 5.58 -16.60 -4.19
C GLU A 294 6.14 -16.28 -5.57
N ALA A 295 6.09 -15.00 -5.97
CA ALA A 295 6.52 -14.55 -7.27
C ALA A 295 7.97 -14.06 -7.29
N TYR A 296 8.45 -13.57 -6.15
CA TYR A 296 9.81 -13.10 -5.97
C TYR A 296 10.19 -13.16 -4.49
N ALA A 297 11.45 -13.49 -4.21
CA ALA A 297 12.06 -13.34 -2.91
C ALA A 297 13.57 -13.14 -3.06
N ASN A 298 14.13 -12.17 -2.34
CA ASN A 298 15.57 -11.99 -2.23
C ASN A 298 15.97 -11.57 -0.81
N ASP A 299 17.26 -11.66 -0.50
CA ASP A 299 17.85 -11.40 0.82
C ASP A 299 18.17 -9.92 1.12
N GLY A 300 17.75 -9.01 0.25
CA GLY A 300 18.12 -7.59 0.32
C GLY A 300 19.24 -7.17 -0.64
N SER A 301 19.86 -8.11 -1.37
CA SER A 301 20.93 -7.79 -2.33
C SER A 301 20.49 -7.05 -3.60
N GLU A 302 19.23 -7.22 -4.03
CA GLU A 302 18.62 -6.58 -5.20
C GLU A 302 17.57 -5.55 -4.73
N VAL A 303 16.47 -6.03 -4.14
CA VAL A 303 15.42 -5.18 -3.53
C VAL A 303 15.52 -5.24 -2.00
N ILE A 304 15.49 -4.08 -1.33
CA ILE A 304 15.59 -3.96 0.14
C ILE A 304 14.23 -3.57 0.72
N GLY A 305 13.60 -4.47 1.47
CA GLY A 305 12.38 -4.19 2.22
C GLY A 305 11.19 -3.77 1.34
N SER A 306 10.75 -4.66 0.45
CA SER A 306 9.59 -4.42 -0.41
C SER A 306 8.30 -4.18 0.37
N SER A 307 7.53 -3.15 0.01
CA SER A 307 6.25 -2.78 0.64
C SER A 307 5.05 -2.90 -0.28
N VAL A 308 5.23 -2.75 -1.60
CA VAL A 308 4.13 -2.85 -2.57
C VAL A 308 4.58 -3.54 -3.84
N ALA A 309 3.66 -4.29 -4.47
CA ALA A 309 3.87 -4.86 -5.79
C ALA A 309 2.68 -4.59 -6.71
N LEU A 310 2.93 -4.00 -7.88
CA LEU A 310 1.92 -3.66 -8.87
C LEU A 310 2.26 -4.28 -10.22
N ARG A 311 1.37 -5.11 -10.75
CA ARG A 311 1.55 -5.72 -12.08
C ARG A 311 0.90 -4.90 -13.19
N TYR A 312 1.67 -4.64 -14.25
CA TYR A 312 1.18 -4.14 -15.52
C TYR A 312 1.74 -5.00 -16.66
N LYS A 313 0.88 -5.75 -17.35
CA LYS A 313 1.26 -6.66 -18.45
C LYS A 313 2.39 -7.63 -18.06
N ASP A 314 3.54 -7.54 -18.70
CA ASP A 314 4.74 -8.35 -18.50
C ASP A 314 5.74 -7.72 -17.52
N GLN A 315 5.31 -6.70 -16.77
CA GLN A 315 6.13 -5.98 -15.81
C GLN A 315 5.47 -5.93 -14.43
N VAL A 316 6.29 -5.92 -13.38
CA VAL A 316 5.87 -5.74 -12.00
C VAL A 316 6.72 -4.64 -11.38
N LEU A 317 6.09 -3.56 -10.94
CA LEU A 317 6.74 -2.57 -10.08
C LEU A 317 6.82 -3.14 -8.67
N VAL A 318 7.99 -3.03 -8.04
CA VAL A 318 8.21 -3.40 -6.64
C VAL A 318 8.71 -2.16 -5.90
N GLY A 319 7.85 -1.64 -5.04
CA GLY A 319 8.14 -0.48 -4.19
C GLY A 319 8.72 -0.91 -2.84
N THR A 320 9.29 0.05 -2.11
CA THR A 320 9.97 -0.17 -0.83
C THR A 320 9.68 0.97 0.14
N ILE A 321 9.77 0.69 1.45
CA ILE A 321 9.47 1.70 2.49
C ILE A 321 10.40 2.93 2.39
N ALA A 322 11.72 2.73 2.27
CA ALA A 322 12.67 3.84 2.12
C ALA A 322 13.90 3.52 1.24
N SER A 323 13.80 2.55 0.33
CA SER A 323 14.87 2.23 -0.63
C SER A 323 14.47 2.60 -2.06
N ASP A 324 15.16 2.05 -3.04
CA ASP A 324 14.88 2.27 -4.46
C ASP A 324 13.62 1.48 -4.90
N MET A 325 12.90 2.03 -5.87
CA MET A 325 11.85 1.30 -6.59
C MET A 325 12.47 0.45 -7.70
N HIS A 326 11.88 -0.71 -7.97
CA HIS A 326 12.34 -1.64 -9.01
C HIS A 326 11.23 -1.96 -10.01
N ILE A 327 11.62 -2.30 -11.24
CA ILE A 327 10.75 -2.87 -12.26
C ILE A 327 11.28 -4.24 -12.67
N CYS A 328 10.46 -5.27 -12.44
CA CYS A 328 10.79 -6.66 -12.70
C CYS A 328 10.03 -7.18 -13.92
N LYS A 329 10.64 -8.07 -14.70
CA LYS A 329 9.95 -8.74 -15.81
C LYS A 329 9.20 -9.99 -15.34
N VAL A 330 8.03 -10.23 -15.89
CA VAL A 330 7.33 -11.51 -15.69
C VAL A 330 8.00 -12.57 -16.56
N VAL A 331 8.60 -13.59 -15.93
CA VAL A 331 9.21 -14.73 -16.63
C VAL A 331 8.21 -15.86 -16.76
N PHE A 332 7.52 -16.16 -15.66
CA PHE A 332 6.59 -17.28 -15.57
C PHE A 332 5.54 -17.02 -14.51
N LEU A 333 4.27 -17.24 -14.86
CA LEU A 333 3.15 -17.28 -13.94
C LEU A 333 2.43 -18.61 -14.12
N ASN A 334 2.16 -19.31 -13.02
CA ASN A 334 1.26 -20.45 -13.04
C ASN A 334 -0.17 -19.98 -13.33
N GLU A 335 -0.92 -20.75 -14.10
CA GLU A 335 -2.36 -20.53 -14.40
C GLU A 335 -3.31 -21.18 -13.40
#